data_AF-A0A3R7AFZ4-F1
#
_entry.id   AF-A0A3R7AFZ4-F1
#
_cell.length_a   1.000
_cell.length_b   1.000
_cell.length_c   1.000
_cell.angle_alpha   90.00
_cell.angle_beta   90.00
_cell.angle_gamma   90.00
#
_symmetry.space_group_name_H-M   'P 1'
#
loop_
_entity.id
_entity.type
_entity.pdbx_description
1 polymer ?
#
loop_
_entity_poly.entity_id
_entity_poly.type
_entity_poly.pdbx_seq_one_letter_code
_entity_poly.pdbx_strand_id
1 'polypeptide(L)'
;MDGDSLFYHDSHARMMARIKAVATVGLPTAPAFDLLDPTLQSFIKGLLAFDPTGRLGCTAAGFSAIEDHPFFHGYIDWAALMAKEVPAPFVPDAPTDRWWHALDEFDDDDPIQSDDVDPKIALVFEGF
;
A
#
# COMPACT_ATOMS: atom_id res chain seq x y z
N MET A 1 12.42 -9.51 5.89
CA MET A 1 11.37 -8.74 6.59
C MET A 1 10.23 -9.69 6.78
N ASP A 2 9.89 -10.02 8.01
CA ASP A 2 8.97 -11.12 8.33
C ASP A 2 7.49 -10.75 8.09
N GLY A 3 7.24 -9.79 7.18
CA GLY A 3 5.93 -9.21 6.91
C GLY A 3 5.47 -8.13 7.89
N ASP A 4 6.18 -7.95 9.01
CA ASP A 4 5.78 -7.00 10.04
C ASP A 4 5.92 -5.53 9.63
N SER A 5 5.00 -4.70 10.12
CA SER A 5 5.06 -3.25 9.96
C SER A 5 6.28 -2.65 10.65
N LEU A 6 6.98 -1.73 9.98
CA LEU A 6 8.11 -0.97 10.55
C LEU A 6 7.74 -0.23 11.86
N PHE A 7 6.46 0.14 12.01
CA PHE A 7 5.97 0.89 13.15
C PHE A 7 5.25 0.02 14.18
N TYR A 8 5.17 -1.30 13.96
CA TYR A 8 4.34 -2.19 14.75
C TYR A 8 4.58 -2.05 16.25
N HIS A 9 3.48 -2.02 17.01
CA HIS A 9 3.47 -2.23 18.44
C HIS A 9 2.04 -2.59 18.85
N ASP A 10 1.88 -3.52 19.78
CA ASP A 10 0.59 -3.92 20.37
C ASP A 10 -0.21 -2.75 20.99
N SER A 11 0.45 -1.66 21.34
CA SER A 11 -0.18 -0.44 21.82
C SER A 11 -0.23 0.56 20.69
N HIS A 12 -1.45 0.93 20.28
CA HIS A 12 -1.67 1.99 19.29
C HIS A 12 -0.93 3.29 19.68
N ALA A 13 -0.93 3.67 20.95
CA ALA A 13 -0.22 4.85 21.43
C ALA A 13 1.30 4.76 21.17
N ARG A 14 1.90 3.58 21.38
CA ARG A 14 3.33 3.36 21.12
C ARG A 14 3.63 3.27 19.63
N MET A 15 2.75 2.67 18.83
CA MET A 15 2.83 2.69 17.36
C MET A 15 2.83 4.13 16.83
N MET A 16 1.90 4.97 17.30
CA MET A 16 1.85 6.38 16.93
C MET A 16 3.08 7.16 17.40
N ALA A 17 3.59 6.86 18.61
CA ALA A 17 4.83 7.45 19.08
C ALA A 17 6.02 7.10 18.18
N ARG A 18 6.11 5.85 17.68
CA ARG A 18 7.14 5.42 16.71
C ARG A 18 7.04 6.20 15.40
N ILE A 19 5.83 6.37 14.85
CA ILE A 19 5.61 7.14 13.62
C ILE A 19 6.05 8.60 13.80
N LYS A 20 5.66 9.23 14.92
CA LYS A 20 6.04 10.63 15.21
C LYS A 20 7.55 10.80 15.42
N ALA A 21 8.21 9.80 15.99
CA ALA A 21 9.64 9.83 16.24
C ALA A 21 10.48 9.84 14.94
N VAL A 22 9.92 9.44 13.80
CA VAL A 22 10.65 9.43 12.51
C VAL A 22 11.27 10.79 12.18
N ALA A 23 10.60 11.88 12.53
CA ALA A 23 11.09 13.24 12.32
C ALA A 23 12.43 13.53 13.01
N THR A 24 12.72 12.85 14.12
CA THR A 24 13.86 13.15 14.98
C THR A 24 14.90 12.04 15.01
N VAL A 25 14.47 10.77 14.99
CA VAL A 25 15.36 9.61 15.09
C VAL A 25 15.49 8.82 13.79
N GLY A 26 14.75 9.20 12.74
CA GLY A 26 14.68 8.46 11.48
C GLY A 26 13.77 7.23 11.55
N LEU A 27 13.75 6.45 10.46
CA LEU A 27 12.89 5.28 10.38
C LEU A 27 13.31 4.20 11.38
N PRO A 28 12.36 3.55 12.07
CA PRO A 28 12.64 2.44 12.98
C PRO A 28 12.93 1.14 12.20
N THR A 29 14.09 1.09 11.55
CA THR A 29 14.52 -0.02 10.71
C THR A 29 15.23 -1.11 11.53
N ALA A 30 14.94 -2.37 11.23
CA ALA A 30 15.70 -3.49 11.78
C ALA A 30 17.06 -3.64 11.06
N PRO A 31 18.06 -4.34 11.63
CA PRO A 31 19.35 -4.57 10.98
C PRO A 31 19.26 -5.19 9.58
N ALA A 32 18.22 -5.98 9.31
CA ALA A 32 17.97 -6.54 7.99
C ALA A 32 17.68 -5.47 6.91
N PHE A 33 17.24 -4.27 7.29
CA PHE A 33 17.03 -3.16 6.37
C PHE A 33 18.34 -2.65 5.76
N ASP A 34 19.42 -2.64 6.54
CA ASP A 34 20.72 -2.16 6.09
C ASP A 34 21.37 -3.11 5.06
N LEU A 35 20.87 -4.35 4.99
CA LEU A 35 21.27 -5.36 4.01
C LEU A 35 20.51 -5.26 2.68
N LEU A 36 19.50 -4.40 2.58
CA LEU A 36 18.76 -4.19 1.34
C LEU A 36 19.63 -3.45 0.32
N ASP A 37 19.28 -3.58 -0.96
CA ASP A 37 19.89 -2.79 -2.03
C ASP A 37 19.84 -1.28 -1.69
N PRO A 38 20.93 -0.51 -1.87
CA PRO A 38 20.97 0.90 -1.50
C PRO A 38 19.92 1.76 -2.20
N THR A 39 19.56 1.44 -3.46
CA THR A 39 18.50 2.15 -4.17
C THR A 39 17.13 1.82 -3.59
N LEU A 40 16.89 0.58 -3.18
CA LEU A 40 15.67 0.20 -2.47
C LEU A 40 15.58 0.90 -1.10
N GLN A 41 16.69 0.99 -0.35
CA GLN A 41 16.72 1.71 0.92
C GLN A 41 16.38 3.20 0.73
N SER A 42 16.99 3.84 -0.28
CA SER A 42 16.71 5.23 -0.69
C SER A 42 15.23 5.42 -1.01
N PHE A 43 14.67 4.50 -1.80
CA PHE A 43 13.27 4.55 -2.22
C PHE A 43 12.32 4.50 -1.02
N ILE A 44 12.51 3.52 -0.11
CA ILE A 44 11.67 3.37 1.09
C ILE A 44 11.79 4.60 2.00
N LYS A 45 13.01 5.13 2.20
CA LYS A 45 13.26 6.34 2.99
C LYS A 45 12.54 7.56 2.40
N GLY A 46 12.55 7.71 1.08
CA GLY A 46 11.85 8.79 0.38
C GLY A 46 10.33 8.71 0.51
N LEU A 47 9.75 7.51 0.37
CA LEU A 47 8.31 7.28 0.53
C LEU A 47 7.83 7.53 1.97
N LEU A 48 8.64 7.12 2.95
CA LEU A 48 8.32 7.23 4.38
C LEU A 48 8.89 8.50 5.02
N ALA A 49 9.20 9.53 4.21
CA ALA A 49 9.59 10.83 4.73
C ALA A 49 8.48 11.41 5.62
N PHE A 50 8.87 11.86 6.81
CA PHE A 50 7.94 12.40 7.81
C PHE A 50 7.23 13.65 7.30
N ASP A 51 7.98 14.61 6.77
CA ASP A 51 7.43 15.81 6.14
C ASP A 51 6.83 15.48 4.77
N PRO A 52 5.51 15.67 4.58
CA PRO A 52 4.87 15.42 3.29
C PRO A 52 5.44 16.25 2.14
N THR A 53 5.96 17.45 2.40
CA THR A 53 6.45 18.35 1.33
C THR A 53 7.75 17.85 0.69
N GLY A 54 8.56 17.11 1.46
CA GLY A 54 9.77 16.45 0.99
C GLY A 54 9.58 14.98 0.63
N ARG A 55 8.34 14.46 0.75
CA ARG A 55 8.06 13.05 0.47
C ARG A 55 8.15 12.75 -1.01
N LEU A 56 8.79 11.63 -1.35
CA LEU A 56 8.85 11.16 -2.71
C LEU A 56 7.43 10.99 -3.28
N GLY A 57 7.16 11.57 -4.44
CA GLY A 57 5.81 11.62 -5.02
C GLY A 57 4.99 12.87 -4.68
N CYS A 58 5.40 13.68 -3.70
CA CYS A 58 4.67 14.87 -3.24
C CYS A 58 5.33 16.20 -3.62
N THR A 59 6.50 16.16 -4.26
CA THR A 59 7.19 17.35 -4.77
C THR A 59 6.55 17.85 -6.07
N ALA A 60 7.08 18.93 -6.65
CA ALA A 60 6.60 19.45 -7.94
C ALA A 60 6.70 18.42 -9.09
N ALA A 61 7.60 17.44 -8.99
CA ALA A 61 7.71 16.35 -9.96
C ALA A 61 6.58 15.31 -9.81
N GLY A 62 5.93 15.26 -8.65
CA GLY A 62 4.83 14.33 -8.39
C GLY A 62 5.23 12.88 -8.64
N PHE A 63 4.39 12.15 -9.37
CA PHE A 63 4.59 10.74 -9.68
C PHE A 63 5.84 10.45 -10.52
N SER A 64 6.30 11.38 -11.36
CA SER A 64 7.48 11.12 -12.21
C SER A 64 8.74 10.89 -11.36
N ALA A 65 8.82 11.50 -10.17
CA ALA A 65 9.92 11.24 -9.23
C ALA A 65 9.95 9.79 -8.72
N ILE A 66 8.81 9.09 -8.72
CA ILE A 66 8.73 7.67 -8.38
C ILE A 66 9.20 6.83 -9.57
N GLU A 67 8.73 7.15 -10.77
CA GLU A 67 9.12 6.43 -12.00
C GLU A 67 10.62 6.55 -12.30
N ASP A 68 11.18 7.75 -12.12
CA ASP A 68 12.59 8.10 -12.35
C ASP A 68 13.50 7.73 -11.17
N HIS A 69 12.99 7.02 -10.16
CA HIS A 69 13.83 6.64 -9.03
C HIS A 69 14.81 5.52 -9.45
N PRO A 70 16.11 5.58 -9.06
CA PRO A 70 17.12 4.59 -9.43
C PRO A 70 16.78 3.12 -9.12
N PHE A 71 15.86 2.90 -8.18
CA PHE A 71 15.35 1.56 -7.85
C PHE A 71 14.67 0.87 -9.04
N PHE A 72 14.01 1.63 -9.92
CA PHE A 72 13.31 1.09 -11.09
C PHE A 72 14.11 1.20 -12.39
N HIS A 73 15.21 1.95 -12.40
CA HIS A 73 16.04 2.14 -13.58
C HIS A 73 16.58 0.83 -14.14
N GLY A 74 16.25 0.55 -15.40
CA GLY A 74 16.69 -0.66 -16.11
C GLY A 74 15.95 -1.95 -15.71
N TYR A 75 15.03 -1.88 -14.75
CA TYR A 75 14.24 -3.03 -14.28
C TYR A 75 12.78 -2.99 -14.71
N ILE A 76 12.19 -1.79 -14.84
CA ILE A 76 10.79 -1.62 -15.24
C ILE A 76 10.70 -0.73 -16.48
N ASP A 77 10.03 -1.24 -17.51
CA ASP A 77 9.47 -0.43 -18.59
C ASP A 77 8.02 -0.09 -18.21
N TRP A 78 7.79 1.17 -17.84
CA TRP A 78 6.48 1.65 -17.39
C TRP A 78 5.42 1.61 -18.50
N ALA A 79 5.81 1.81 -19.76
CA ALA A 79 4.87 1.75 -20.88
C ALA A 79 4.42 0.30 -21.15
N ALA A 80 5.37 -0.64 -21.18
CA ALA A 80 5.07 -2.06 -21.32
C ALA A 80 4.26 -2.60 -20.12
N LEU A 81 4.56 -2.14 -18.90
CA LEU A 81 3.81 -2.51 -17.70
C LEU A 81 2.35 -2.05 -17.80
N MET A 82 2.12 -0.80 -18.22
CA MET A 82 0.77 -0.26 -18.44
C MET A 82 0.02 -0.98 -19.56
N ALA A 83 0.74 -1.40 -20.61
CA ALA A 83 0.19 -2.22 -21.69
C ALA A 83 -0.05 -3.69 -21.30
N LYS A 84 0.29 -4.09 -20.05
CA LYS A 84 0.24 -5.47 -19.54
C LYS A 84 1.11 -6.45 -20.33
N GLU A 85 2.20 -5.97 -20.90
CA GLU A 85 3.16 -6.76 -21.68
C GLU A 85 4.29 -7.33 -20.81
N VAL A 86 4.49 -6.78 -19.61
CA VAL A 86 5.45 -7.32 -18.63
C VAL A 86 4.85 -8.58 -17.98
N PRO A 87 5.52 -9.74 -18.05
CA PRO A 87 5.03 -10.96 -17.42
C PRO A 87 5.05 -10.81 -15.88
N ALA A 88 3.97 -11.23 -15.23
CA ALA A 88 3.88 -11.21 -13.78
C ALA A 88 4.89 -12.21 -13.17
N PRO A 89 5.64 -11.83 -12.11
CA PRO A 89 6.62 -12.70 -11.47
C PRO A 89 5.98 -13.91 -10.75
N PHE A 90 4.69 -13.80 -10.42
CA PHE A 90 3.90 -14.86 -9.82
C PHE A 90 2.51 -14.85 -10.45
N VAL A 91 2.09 -16.01 -10.96
CA VAL A 91 0.73 -16.25 -11.44
C VAL A 91 0.12 -17.26 -10.48
N PRO A 92 -0.86 -16.88 -9.64
CA PRO A 92 -1.49 -17.81 -8.72
C PRO A 92 -2.24 -18.92 -9.46
N ASP A 93 -2.15 -20.15 -8.95
CA ASP A 93 -2.97 -21.27 -9.39
C ASP A 93 -4.39 -21.14 -8.78
N ALA A 94 -5.23 -20.30 -9.38
CA ALA A 94 -6.64 -20.19 -9.01
C ALA A 94 -7.52 -20.86 -10.08
N PRO A 95 -8.54 -21.66 -9.71
CA PRO A 95 -9.62 -22.00 -10.62
C PRO A 95 -10.29 -20.70 -11.03
N THR A 96 -10.39 -20.44 -12.34
CA THR A 96 -10.97 -19.23 -12.93
C THR A 96 -12.40 -18.91 -12.47
N ASP A 97 -13.06 -19.84 -11.77
CA ASP A 97 -14.44 -19.79 -11.30
C ASP A 97 -14.59 -19.78 -9.77
N ARG A 98 -13.52 -19.93 -8.96
CA ARG A 98 -13.64 -20.19 -7.51
C ARG A 98 -12.71 -19.43 -6.59
N TRP A 99 -12.20 -18.27 -7.02
CA TRP A 99 -11.40 -17.44 -6.12
C TRP A 99 -12.20 -16.97 -4.88
N TRP A 100 -13.54 -16.91 -4.97
CA TRP A 100 -14.44 -16.57 -3.88
C TRP A 100 -14.56 -17.65 -2.80
N HIS A 101 -14.53 -18.94 -3.16
CA HIS A 101 -14.66 -20.05 -2.19
C HIS A 101 -13.41 -20.25 -1.32
N ALA A 102 -12.29 -19.62 -1.68
CA ALA A 102 -11.13 -19.59 -0.79
C ALA A 102 -11.36 -18.70 0.46
N LEU A 103 -12.46 -17.94 0.47
CA LEU A 103 -12.89 -17.07 1.57
C LEU A 103 -14.10 -17.63 2.33
N ASP A 104 -14.42 -18.93 2.20
CA ASP A 104 -15.60 -19.59 2.82
C ASP A 104 -15.77 -19.29 4.33
N GLU A 105 -14.73 -18.84 5.05
CA GLU A 105 -14.82 -18.37 6.45
C GLU A 105 -15.54 -17.02 6.64
N PHE A 106 -15.89 -16.29 5.57
CA PHE A 106 -16.53 -14.96 5.63
C PHE A 106 -17.94 -14.90 5.02
N ASP A 107 -18.45 -16.00 4.45
CA ASP A 107 -19.76 -16.05 3.77
C ASP A 107 -20.90 -16.56 4.69
N ASP A 108 -20.68 -16.63 6.01
CA ASP A 108 -21.69 -17.10 6.99
C ASP A 108 -22.81 -16.09 7.29
N ASP A 109 -22.74 -14.86 6.75
CA ASP A 109 -23.78 -13.85 6.92
C ASP A 109 -24.79 -13.92 5.76
N ASP A 110 -26.05 -14.26 6.06
CA ASP A 110 -27.15 -14.16 5.12
C ASP A 110 -27.22 -12.73 4.53
N PRO A 111 -27.51 -12.57 3.22
CA PRO A 111 -27.62 -11.26 2.61
C PRO A 111 -28.68 -10.43 3.32
N ILE A 112 -28.28 -9.28 3.87
CA ILE A 112 -29.19 -8.36 4.57
C ILE A 112 -30.22 -7.85 3.56
N GLN A 113 -31.48 -8.26 3.70
CA GLN A 113 -32.58 -7.73 2.90
C GLN A 113 -32.95 -6.34 3.40
N SER A 114 -32.72 -5.32 2.57
CA SER A 114 -32.98 -3.92 2.90
C SER A 114 -34.43 -3.52 2.57
N ASP A 115 -35.39 -3.97 3.37
CA ASP A 115 -36.81 -3.66 3.09
C ASP A 115 -37.31 -2.34 3.72
N ASP A 116 -36.49 -1.62 4.50
CA ASP A 116 -36.88 -0.35 5.14
C ASP A 116 -35.80 0.74 4.99
N VAL A 117 -35.69 1.33 3.79
CA VAL A 117 -34.90 2.56 3.58
C VAL A 117 -35.80 3.78 3.82
N ASP A 118 -35.50 4.57 4.85
CA ASP A 118 -36.18 5.85 5.08
C ASP A 118 -36.05 6.74 3.83
N PRO A 119 -37.15 7.30 3.29
CA PRO A 119 -37.12 8.19 2.13
C PRO A 119 -36.16 9.39 2.27
N LYS A 120 -35.88 9.83 3.50
CA LYS A 120 -34.90 10.89 3.78
C LYS A 120 -33.46 10.41 3.60
N ILE A 121 -33.20 9.14 3.88
CA ILE A 121 -31.90 8.51 3.59
C ILE A 121 -31.76 8.38 2.08
N ALA A 122 -32.80 7.94 1.36
CA ALA A 122 -32.78 7.84 -0.10
C ALA A 122 -32.50 9.18 -0.80
N LEU A 123 -33.00 10.30 -0.27
CA LEU A 123 -32.76 11.65 -0.81
C LEU A 123 -31.29 12.07 -0.74
N VAL A 124 -30.55 11.61 0.27
CA VAL A 124 -29.10 11.90 0.40
C VAL A 124 -28.29 11.20 -0.69
N PHE A 125 -28.82 10.12 -1.26
CA PHE A 125 -28.19 9.35 -2.33
C PHE A 125 -28.68 9.71 -3.73
N GLU A 126 -29.47 10.78 -3.87
CA GLU A 126 -29.90 11.23 -5.18
C GLU A 126 -28.70 11.77 -5.99
N GLY A 127 -28.39 11.12 -7.11
CA GLY A 127 -27.24 11.46 -7.97
C GLY A 127 -25.95 10.70 -7.70
N PHE A 128 -25.98 9.71 -6.80
CA PHE A 128 -24.98 8.62 -6.79
C PHE A 128 -25.18 7.66 -7.96
#